data_AF-A0A0J0YMV4-F1
#
_entry.id   AF-A0A0J0YMV4-F1
#
_cell.length_a   1.000
_cell.length_b   1.000
_cell.length_c   1.000
_cell.angle_alpha   90.00
_cell.angle_beta   90.00
_cell.angle_gamma   90.00
#
_symmetry.space_group_name_H-M   'P 1'
#
loop_
_entity.id
_entity.type
_entity.pdbx_description
1 polymer ?
#
loop_
_entity_poly.entity_id
_entity_poly.type
_entity_poly.pdbx_seq_one_letter_code
_entity_poly.pdbx_strand_id
1 'polypeptide(L)'
;MLIFSILFLFSCENKTAGTLGRGNKYLFSCSAKNLNLCLDNFSKTTKQLKVPNKWKRYDNWKEKGYNFLDGKIFYFKNDDKSIEEMYYVSIIDAYPKNNHESNVAIRAVFRFIENKPRWLYFDDLDEKESEKIEDRFQKLVLNKMTNNLCNCRNYKIITR
;
A
#
# COMPACT_ATOMS: atom_id res chain seq x y z
N MET A 1 -20.46 38.54 40.03
CA MET A 1 -20.32 39.27 38.75
C MET A 1 -19.30 38.53 37.91
N LEU A 2 -19.71 38.13 36.71
CA LEU A 2 -19.00 37.32 35.72
C LEU A 2 -17.74 38.03 35.19
N ILE A 3 -16.78 37.24 34.67
CA ILE A 3 -16.06 37.37 33.37
C ILE A 3 -14.75 36.58 33.50
N PHE A 4 -14.73 35.30 33.06
CA PHE A 4 -14.19 34.86 31.76
C PHE A 4 -12.71 35.19 31.55
N SER A 5 -11.84 34.17 31.60
CA SER A 5 -10.64 34.11 30.75
C SER A 5 -10.10 32.69 30.60
N ILE A 6 -10.63 32.05 29.56
CA ILE A 6 -9.89 31.33 28.51
C ILE A 6 -9.11 30.10 28.96
N LEU A 7 -9.82 28.98 28.84
CA LEU A 7 -9.32 27.65 28.53
C LEU A 7 -8.45 27.67 27.26
N PHE A 8 -7.13 27.74 27.40
CA PHE A 8 -6.21 27.19 26.40
C PHE A 8 -6.10 25.68 26.61
N LEU A 9 -7.21 24.98 26.41
CA LEU A 9 -7.13 23.58 26.02
C LEU A 9 -6.69 23.59 24.56
N PHE A 10 -5.38 23.51 24.34
CA PHE A 10 -4.88 22.96 23.09
C PHE A 10 -5.53 21.59 22.96
N SER A 11 -6.59 21.51 22.15
CA SER A 11 -6.99 20.28 21.51
C SER A 11 -5.77 19.80 20.75
N CYS A 12 -4.95 18.97 21.40
CA CYS A 12 -4.31 17.89 20.68
C CYS A 12 -5.46 17.15 20.02
N GLU A 13 -5.69 17.45 18.73
CA GLU A 13 -6.37 16.53 17.84
C GLU A 13 -5.64 15.21 18.01
N ASN A 14 -6.19 14.36 18.86
CA ASN A 14 -5.85 12.97 18.92
C ASN A 14 -6.15 12.46 17.51
N LYS A 15 -5.14 12.49 16.64
CA LYS A 15 -5.06 11.59 15.49
C LYS A 15 -5.13 10.21 16.13
N THR A 16 -6.36 9.73 16.30
CA THR A 16 -6.71 8.37 16.62
C THR A 16 -5.71 7.51 15.89
N ALA A 17 -4.92 6.72 16.64
CA ALA A 17 -3.81 5.92 16.13
C ALA A 17 -4.18 5.36 14.75
N GLY A 18 -3.67 6.04 13.71
CA GLY A 18 -4.30 6.01 12.40
C GLY A 18 -4.20 4.62 11.82
N THR A 19 -5.33 4.09 11.32
CA THR A 19 -5.24 3.01 10.34
C THR A 19 -4.28 3.46 9.25
N LEU A 20 -3.32 2.63 8.83
CA LEU A 20 -2.52 2.93 7.64
C LEU A 20 -3.49 3.36 6.55
N GLY A 21 -3.31 4.60 6.08
CA GLY A 21 -4.07 5.14 4.97
C GLY A 21 -4.18 4.13 3.83
N ARG A 22 -5.26 4.17 3.06
CA ARG A 22 -5.45 3.19 1.99
C ARG A 22 -5.86 3.87 0.70
N GLY A 23 -5.21 3.41 -0.37
CA GLY A 23 -5.69 3.62 -1.72
C GLY A 23 -6.94 2.80 -2.03
N ASN A 24 -7.24 2.71 -3.32
CA ASN A 24 -8.33 1.91 -3.85
C ASN A 24 -8.22 0.46 -3.37
N LYS A 25 -9.38 -0.15 -3.13
CA LYS A 25 -9.44 -1.58 -2.88
C LYS A 25 -9.64 -2.29 -4.21
N TYR A 26 -8.76 -3.23 -4.49
CA TYR A 26 -8.89 -4.12 -5.63
C TYR A 26 -9.47 -5.45 -5.14
N LEU A 27 -10.78 -5.64 -5.33
CA LEU A 27 -11.53 -6.80 -4.88
C LEU A 27 -11.36 -7.95 -5.87
N PHE A 28 -10.74 -9.03 -5.42
CA PHE A 28 -10.58 -10.29 -6.15
C PHE A 28 -11.62 -11.32 -5.72
N SER A 29 -12.15 -12.08 -6.67
CA SER A 29 -12.99 -13.26 -6.40
C SER A 29 -12.13 -14.49 -6.08
N CYS A 30 -11.22 -14.35 -5.10
CA CYS A 30 -10.46 -15.45 -4.53
C CYS A 30 -10.12 -15.17 -3.04
N SER A 31 -9.77 -16.23 -2.30
CA SER A 31 -9.34 -16.11 -0.91
C SER A 31 -8.08 -15.24 -0.75
N ALA A 32 -7.93 -14.59 0.39
CA ALA A 32 -6.73 -13.82 0.73
C ALA A 32 -5.47 -14.70 0.66
N LYS A 33 -5.56 -15.97 1.09
CA LYS A 33 -4.46 -16.94 0.97
C LYS A 33 -4.03 -17.15 -0.48
N ASN A 34 -4.96 -17.28 -1.42
CA ASN A 34 -4.65 -17.46 -2.83
C ASN A 34 -4.08 -16.18 -3.44
N LEU A 35 -4.65 -15.02 -3.13
CA LEU A 35 -4.12 -13.73 -3.57
C LEU A 35 -2.68 -13.51 -3.06
N ASN A 36 -2.43 -13.88 -1.80
CA ASN A 36 -1.12 -13.82 -1.17
C ASN A 36 -0.08 -14.66 -1.91
N LEU A 37 -0.42 -15.93 -2.19
CA LEU A 37 0.42 -16.84 -2.96
C LEU A 37 0.73 -16.26 -4.35
N CYS A 38 -0.25 -15.67 -5.01
CA CYS A 38 -0.09 -15.12 -6.34
C CYS A 38 0.83 -13.89 -6.38
N LEU A 39 0.65 -12.96 -5.44
CA LEU A 39 1.53 -11.80 -5.32
C LEU A 39 2.96 -12.22 -4.94
N ASP A 40 3.14 -13.26 -4.11
CA ASP A 40 4.45 -13.82 -3.78
C ASP A 40 5.14 -14.45 -4.98
N ASN A 41 4.42 -15.28 -5.74
CA ASN A 41 4.94 -15.91 -6.95
C ASN A 41 5.28 -14.86 -8.02
N PHE A 42 4.42 -13.86 -8.19
CA PHE A 42 4.66 -12.75 -9.10
C PHE A 42 5.90 -11.93 -8.71
N SER A 43 6.07 -11.62 -7.41
CA SER A 43 7.25 -10.90 -6.90
C SER A 43 8.53 -11.70 -7.10
N LYS A 44 8.50 -13.02 -6.86
CA LYS A 44 9.66 -13.92 -7.06
C LYS A 44 10.08 -14.03 -8.52
N THR A 45 9.11 -14.05 -9.44
CA THR A 45 9.37 -14.21 -10.89
C THR A 45 9.71 -12.89 -11.58
N THR A 46 9.27 -11.75 -11.03
CA THR A 46 9.50 -10.43 -11.63
C THR A 46 10.68 -9.72 -10.98
N LYS A 47 11.91 -10.05 -11.42
CA LYS A 47 13.16 -9.49 -10.87
C LYS A 47 13.18 -7.96 -10.80
N GLN A 48 12.52 -7.27 -11.73
CA GLN A 48 12.46 -5.81 -11.80
C GLN A 48 11.71 -5.17 -10.62
N LEU A 49 10.81 -5.92 -9.97
CA LEU A 49 10.02 -5.43 -8.83
C LEU A 49 10.64 -5.75 -7.47
N LYS A 50 11.80 -6.40 -7.45
CA LYS A 50 12.49 -6.79 -6.23
C LYS A 50 13.15 -5.59 -5.58
N VAL A 51 12.96 -5.45 -4.26
CA VAL A 51 13.64 -4.43 -3.45
C VAL A 51 15.17 -4.63 -3.54
N PRO A 52 15.93 -3.65 -4.03
CA PRO A 52 17.39 -3.76 -4.12
C PRO A 52 18.01 -3.70 -2.72
N ASN A 53 19.20 -4.29 -2.57
CA ASN A 53 19.87 -4.40 -1.26
C ASN A 53 20.03 -3.05 -0.53
N LYS A 54 20.29 -1.96 -1.25
CA LYS A 54 20.41 -0.60 -0.68
C LYS A 54 19.13 -0.11 0.03
N TRP A 55 17.96 -0.63 -0.34
CA TRP A 55 16.67 -0.22 0.22
C TRP A 55 16.10 -1.21 1.25
N LYS A 56 16.74 -2.36 1.46
CA LYS A 56 16.26 -3.40 2.40
C LYS A 56 16.03 -2.90 3.82
N ARG A 57 16.85 -1.95 4.30
CA ARG A 57 16.67 -1.35 5.65
C ARG A 57 15.32 -0.65 5.85
N TYR A 58 14.62 -0.31 4.77
CA TYR A 58 13.30 0.33 4.81
C TYR A 58 12.14 -0.67 4.69
N ASP A 59 12.44 -1.95 4.45
CA ASP A 59 11.49 -3.06 4.54
C ASP A 59 11.38 -3.54 6.00
N ASN A 60 10.93 -2.63 6.87
CA ASN A 60 10.85 -2.85 8.32
C ASN A 60 9.41 -2.76 8.85
N TRP A 61 8.41 -2.95 7.99
CA TRP A 61 6.99 -2.86 8.36
C TRP A 61 6.59 -3.90 9.42
N LYS A 62 7.19 -5.10 9.36
CA LYS A 62 6.98 -6.13 10.38
C LYS A 62 7.46 -5.67 11.77
N GLU A 63 8.63 -5.04 11.83
CA GLU A 63 9.23 -4.51 13.07
C GLU A 63 8.45 -3.32 13.62
N LYS A 64 7.81 -2.54 12.73
CA LYS A 64 6.94 -1.41 13.08
C LYS A 64 5.54 -1.80 13.59
N GLY A 65 5.27 -3.10 13.78
CA GLY A 65 4.00 -3.59 14.31
C GLY A 65 2.90 -3.79 13.25
N TYR A 66 3.22 -3.75 11.95
CA TYR A 66 2.27 -3.99 10.85
C TYR A 66 2.36 -5.42 10.30
N ASN A 67 2.86 -6.35 11.11
CA ASN A 67 2.94 -7.77 10.77
C ASN A 67 1.57 -8.41 10.50
N PHE A 68 0.49 -7.88 11.09
CA PHE A 68 -0.87 -8.39 10.92
C PHE A 68 -1.51 -8.10 9.54
N LEU A 69 -0.90 -7.24 8.73
CA LEU A 69 -1.42 -6.83 7.42
C LEU A 69 -0.97 -7.71 6.25
N ASP A 70 -0.14 -8.74 6.51
CA ASP A 70 0.48 -9.58 5.49
C ASP A 70 1.07 -8.77 4.31
N GLY A 71 1.73 -7.67 4.67
CA GLY A 71 2.14 -6.67 3.71
C GLY A 71 3.26 -7.14 2.78
N LYS A 72 3.25 -6.59 1.56
CA LYS A 72 4.23 -6.84 0.50
C LYS A 72 4.81 -5.53 0.01
N ILE A 73 6.07 -5.57 -0.42
CA ILE A 73 6.72 -4.42 -1.03
C ILE A 73 7.00 -4.70 -2.51
N PHE A 74 6.57 -3.78 -3.36
CA PHE A 74 6.92 -3.76 -4.78
C PHE A 74 7.83 -2.56 -5.06
N TYR A 75 9.00 -2.82 -5.62
CA TYR A 75 9.96 -1.79 -6.02
C TYR A 75 9.73 -1.36 -7.48
N PHE A 76 9.81 -0.07 -7.75
CA PHE A 76 9.69 0.51 -9.08
C PHE A 76 10.89 1.40 -9.34
N LYS A 77 11.57 1.16 -10.45
CA LYS A 77 12.57 2.06 -11.01
C LYS A 77 11.98 2.68 -12.27
N ASN A 78 11.86 4.00 -12.31
CA ASN A 78 11.50 4.68 -13.56
C ASN A 78 12.76 4.87 -14.41
N ASP A 79 12.72 4.39 -15.65
CA ASP A 79 13.87 4.38 -16.57
C ASP A 79 14.29 5.80 -16.99
N ASP A 80 13.37 6.76 -16.99
CA ASP A 80 13.63 8.12 -17.51
C ASP A 80 14.23 9.11 -16.51
N LYS A 81 14.06 8.91 -15.18
CA LYS A 81 14.35 9.98 -14.19
C LYS A 81 14.93 9.53 -12.84
N SER A 82 15.45 8.31 -12.72
CA SER A 82 16.04 7.77 -11.47
C SER A 82 15.17 7.84 -10.20
N ILE A 83 13.86 8.11 -10.34
CA ILE A 83 12.91 8.07 -9.24
C ILE A 83 12.65 6.60 -8.91
N GLU A 84 13.27 6.16 -7.84
CA GLU A 84 13.06 4.86 -7.22
C GLU A 84 11.92 4.99 -6.20
N GLU A 85 10.88 4.17 -6.35
CA GLU A 85 9.76 4.11 -5.42
C GLU A 85 9.55 2.69 -4.92
N MET A 86 9.00 2.54 -3.72
CA MET A 86 8.51 1.24 -3.24
C MET A 86 7.09 1.38 -2.71
N TYR A 87 6.21 0.44 -3.04
CA TYR A 87 4.83 0.45 -2.57
C TYR A 87 4.66 -0.63 -1.52
N TYR A 88 4.28 -0.22 -0.31
CA TYR A 88 3.84 -1.14 0.73
C TYR A 88 2.35 -1.39 0.55
N VAL A 89 2.01 -2.66 0.35
CA VAL A 89 0.69 -3.12 -0.08
C VAL A 89 0.21 -4.16 0.91
N SER A 90 -1.03 -4.08 1.36
CA SER A 90 -1.62 -5.09 2.26
C SER A 90 -2.70 -5.91 1.56
N ILE A 91 -2.84 -7.16 1.96
CA ILE A 91 -4.01 -7.98 1.63
C ILE A 91 -5.01 -7.86 2.79
N ILE A 92 -6.28 -7.71 2.45
CA ILE A 92 -7.37 -7.50 3.40
C ILE A 92 -8.42 -8.56 3.09
N ASP A 93 -8.78 -9.37 4.09
CA ASP A 93 -9.93 -10.27 3.98
C ASP A 93 -11.20 -9.46 3.62
N ALA A 94 -12.12 -10.05 2.85
CA ALA A 94 -13.45 -9.50 2.71
C ALA A 94 -14.13 -9.41 4.09
N TYR A 95 -15.05 -8.45 4.27
CA TYR A 95 -15.91 -8.37 5.45
C TYR A 95 -17.38 -8.44 5.03
N PRO A 96 -18.19 -9.36 5.60
CA PRO A 96 -17.82 -10.40 6.57
C PRO A 96 -16.79 -11.38 6.00
N LYS A 97 -15.97 -11.97 6.87
CA LYS A 97 -14.88 -12.86 6.46
C LYS A 97 -15.43 -14.03 5.65
N ASN A 98 -15.04 -14.08 4.38
CA ASN A 98 -15.40 -15.16 3.49
C ASN A 98 -14.12 -15.69 2.80
N ASN A 99 -14.14 -16.97 2.43
CA ASN A 99 -12.98 -17.62 1.81
C ASN A 99 -12.97 -17.48 0.28
N HIS A 100 -13.82 -16.61 -0.28
CA HIS A 100 -14.04 -16.49 -1.72
C HIS A 100 -13.67 -15.12 -2.26
N GLU A 101 -13.42 -14.14 -1.39
CA GLU A 101 -13.12 -12.78 -1.76
C GLU A 101 -12.02 -12.20 -0.86
N SER A 102 -11.19 -11.36 -1.46
CA SER A 102 -10.14 -10.63 -0.77
C SER A 102 -9.82 -9.35 -1.52
N ASN A 103 -9.24 -8.40 -0.80
CA ASN A 103 -8.85 -7.12 -1.35
C ASN A 103 -7.35 -6.94 -1.22
N VAL A 104 -6.77 -6.18 -2.14
CA VAL A 104 -5.42 -5.63 -2.00
C VAL A 104 -5.51 -4.11 -2.11
N ALA A 105 -4.67 -3.40 -1.35
CA ALA A 105 -4.62 -1.94 -1.38
C ALA A 105 -3.21 -1.44 -1.05
N ILE A 106 -2.84 -0.32 -1.66
CA ILE A 106 -1.60 0.39 -1.33
C ILE A 106 -1.80 1.13 0.00
N ARG A 107 -0.84 1.01 0.90
CA ARG A 107 -0.86 1.60 2.24
C ARG A 107 0.11 2.74 2.40
N ALA A 108 1.28 2.60 1.79
CA ALA A 108 2.32 3.61 1.87
C ALA A 108 3.23 3.54 0.64
N VAL A 109 3.84 4.67 0.33
CA VAL A 109 4.81 4.82 -0.76
C VAL A 109 6.11 5.36 -0.22
N PHE A 110 7.18 4.61 -0.47
CA PHE A 110 8.54 5.02 -0.21
C PHE A 110 9.09 5.79 -1.40
N ARG A 111 9.64 6.97 -1.16
CA ARG A 111 10.33 7.78 -2.18
C ARG A 111 11.31 8.77 -1.53
N PHE A 112 12.06 9.48 -2.35
CA PHE A 112 12.90 10.58 -1.91
C PHE A 112 12.12 11.88 -1.87
N ILE A 113 12.14 12.56 -0.72
CA ILE A 113 11.59 13.90 -0.57
C ILE A 113 12.65 14.75 0.08
N GLU A 114 13.01 15.86 -0.58
CA GLU A 114 14.13 16.72 -0.17
C GLU A 114 15.43 15.90 0.01
N ASN A 115 15.70 14.99 -0.92
CA ASN A 115 16.84 14.05 -0.89
C ASN A 115 16.88 13.09 0.32
N LYS A 116 15.78 12.97 1.07
CA LYS A 116 15.66 12.03 2.19
C LYS A 116 14.69 10.90 1.84
N PRO A 117 15.11 9.63 1.97
CA PRO A 117 14.22 8.49 1.79
C PRO A 117 13.18 8.44 2.91
N ARG A 118 11.89 8.47 2.56
CA ARG A 118 10.80 8.38 3.54
C ARG A 118 9.62 7.60 2.99
N TRP A 119 8.90 6.96 3.91
CA TRP A 119 7.57 6.41 3.65
C TRP A 119 6.54 7.53 3.85
N LEU A 120 5.65 7.69 2.88
CA LEU A 120 4.42 8.48 3.00
C LEU A 120 3.25 7.52 3.14
N TYR A 121 2.31 7.79 4.03
CA TYR A 121 1.05 7.05 3.99
C TYR A 121 0.26 7.44 2.74
N PHE A 122 -0.53 6.52 2.23
CA PHE A 122 -1.29 6.78 1.01
C PHE A 122 -2.24 7.98 1.17
N ASP A 123 -2.77 8.19 2.37
CA ASP A 123 -3.65 9.32 2.70
C ASP A 123 -2.93 10.68 2.74
N ASP A 124 -1.60 10.69 2.79
CA ASP A 124 -0.80 11.91 2.78
C ASP A 124 -0.50 12.39 1.34
N LEU A 125 -0.97 11.66 0.33
CA LEU A 125 -0.74 11.96 -1.08
C LEU A 125 -1.84 12.87 -1.62
N ASP A 126 -1.48 13.77 -2.53
CA ASP A 126 -2.50 14.51 -3.29
C ASP A 126 -3.24 13.58 -4.26
N GLU A 127 -4.42 14.02 -4.73
CA GLU A 127 -5.29 13.24 -5.60
C GLU A 127 -4.59 12.81 -6.90
N LYS A 128 -3.89 13.75 -7.56
CA LYS A 128 -3.20 13.51 -8.83
C LYS A 128 -2.05 12.53 -8.67
N GLU A 129 -1.33 12.60 -7.56
CA GLU A 129 -0.25 11.68 -7.22
C GLU A 129 -0.81 10.29 -6.90
N SER A 130 -1.90 10.23 -6.12
CA SER A 130 -2.61 9.00 -5.79
C SER A 130 -3.05 8.27 -7.06
N GLU A 131 -3.71 8.95 -8.00
CA GLU A 131 -4.15 8.39 -9.28
C GLU A 131 -2.99 7.77 -10.08
N LYS A 132 -1.84 8.47 -10.17
CA LYS A 132 -0.66 7.97 -10.89
C LYS A 132 -0.07 6.72 -10.26
N ILE A 133 -0.06 6.66 -8.93
CA ILE A 133 0.44 5.51 -8.18
C ILE A 133 -0.49 4.31 -8.37
N GLU A 134 -1.81 4.55 -8.35
CA GLU A 134 -2.82 3.51 -8.56
C GLU A 134 -2.76 2.95 -9.99
N ASP A 135 -2.69 3.82 -11.01
CA ASP A 135 -2.54 3.40 -12.40
C ASP A 135 -1.26 2.56 -12.58
N ARG A 136 -0.14 3.00 -12.01
CA ARG A 136 1.12 2.26 -12.08
C ARG A 136 1.01 0.90 -11.40
N PHE A 137 0.41 0.83 -10.21
CA PHE A 137 0.24 -0.41 -9.48
C PHE A 137 -0.65 -1.40 -10.24
N GLN A 138 -1.77 -0.93 -10.80
CA GLN A 138 -2.63 -1.74 -11.66
C GLN A 138 -1.85 -2.27 -12.86
N LYS A 139 -1.21 -1.38 -13.62
CA LYS A 139 -0.51 -1.72 -14.87
C LYS A 139 0.68 -2.65 -14.66
N LEU A 140 1.50 -2.39 -13.66
CA LEU A 140 2.77 -3.08 -13.48
C LEU A 140 2.69 -4.27 -12.54
N VAL A 141 1.70 -4.34 -11.65
CA VAL A 141 1.52 -5.44 -10.70
C VAL A 141 0.26 -6.23 -11.01
N LEU A 142 -0.92 -5.64 -10.81
CA LEU A 142 -2.18 -6.41 -10.82
C LEU A 142 -2.48 -7.03 -12.19
N ASN A 143 -2.38 -6.25 -13.27
CA ASN A 143 -2.64 -6.72 -14.63
C ASN A 143 -1.62 -7.75 -15.10
N LYS A 144 -0.35 -7.63 -14.67
CA LYS A 144 0.69 -8.60 -15.02
C LYS A 144 0.57 -9.89 -14.22
N MET A 145 0.21 -9.81 -12.94
CA MET A 145 0.00 -10.96 -12.07
C MET A 145 -1.19 -11.80 -12.55
N THR A 146 -2.32 -11.15 -12.84
CA THR A 146 -3.58 -11.79 -13.27
C THR A 146 -3.44 -12.56 -14.58
N ASN A 147 -2.64 -12.04 -15.52
CA ASN A 147 -2.47 -12.65 -16.84
C ASN A 147 -1.57 -13.89 -16.86
N ASN A 148 -0.65 -14.06 -15.90
CA ASN A 148 0.45 -15.00 -16.08
C ASN A 148 0.50 -16.16 -15.08
N LEU A 149 -0.08 -16.05 -13.87
CA LEU A 149 0.40 -16.89 -12.75
C LEU A 149 -0.63 -17.29 -11.67
N CYS A 150 -1.93 -17.03 -11.85
CA CYS A 150 -2.85 -17.08 -10.70
C CYS A 150 -4.30 -17.48 -11.00
N ASN A 151 -4.96 -18.09 -9.99
CA ASN A 151 -6.40 -18.35 -9.98
C ASN A 151 -7.26 -17.12 -9.60
N CYS A 152 -6.65 -16.06 -9.10
CA CYS A 152 -7.23 -14.73 -8.89
C CYS A 152 -7.08 -13.92 -10.19
N ARG A 153 -7.93 -14.19 -11.19
CA ARG A 153 -7.74 -13.67 -12.56
C ARG A 153 -8.32 -12.29 -12.81
N ASN A 154 -9.33 -11.90 -12.04
CA ASN A 154 -10.04 -10.64 -12.25
C ASN A 154 -10.19 -9.91 -10.91
N TYR A 155 -10.28 -8.58 -10.98
CA TYR A 155 -10.60 -7.74 -9.84
C TYR A 155 -11.57 -6.62 -10.22
N LYS A 156 -12.29 -6.12 -9.22
CA LYS A 156 -13.09 -4.90 -9.31
C LYS A 156 -12.42 -3.80 -8.50
N ILE A 157 -12.46 -2.58 -9.00
CA ILE A 157 -11.96 -1.41 -8.27
C ILE A 157 -13.09 -0.88 -7.40
N ILE A 158 -12.85 -0.78 -6.10
CA ILE A 158 -13.72 -0.08 -5.15
C ILE A 158 -12.94 1.17 -4.74
N THR A 159 -13.35 2.30 -5.29
CA THR A 159 -12.77 3.61 -4.99
C THR A 159 -13.06 4.01 -3.55
N ARG A 160 -12.18 4.84 -3.00
CA ARG A 160 -12.37 5.45 -1.68
C ARG A 160 -13.57 6.39 -1.67
#